data_AF-A0A0C4YD50-F1
#
_entry.id   AF-A0A0C4YD50-F1
#
_cell.length_a   1.000
_cell.length_b   1.000
_cell.length_c   1.000
_cell.angle_alpha   90.00
_cell.angle_beta   90.00
_cell.angle_gamma   90.00
#
_symmetry.space_group_name_H-M   'P 1'
#
loop_
_entity.id
_entity.type
_entity.pdbx_description
1 polymer ?
#
loop_
_entity_poly.entity_id
_entity_poly.type
_entity_poly.pdbx_seq_one_letter_code
_entity_poly.pdbx_strand_id
1 'polypeptide(L)'
;MSLGKQPHSRSLARPLRITAACGLLALLALTACQAQQRPSAPPLNSISADRTVGDIMVRFSAPPVTVSEDADRLLASIAGPIRFVVKRPMSGGVWLVTAISASADATIDQALATLRGTPRIELAEPDRVLKPNRTQPVGRDMPAS
;
A
#
# COMPACT_ATOMS: atom_id res chain seq x y z
N MET A 1 53.05 77.78 -7.95
CA MET A 1 52.91 78.81 -6.89
C MET A 1 51.91 78.31 -5.84
N SER A 2 51.85 78.97 -4.67
CA SER A 2 51.05 78.74 -3.44
C SER A 2 49.88 77.73 -3.45
N LEU A 3 49.72 76.81 -2.47
CA LEU A 3 49.54 76.90 -0.99
C LEU A 3 48.08 77.10 -0.52
N GLY A 4 47.64 76.32 0.49
CA GLY A 4 46.35 76.45 1.21
C GLY A 4 45.46 75.19 1.12
N LYS A 5 45.65 74.13 1.94
CA LYS A 5 45.21 73.92 3.34
C LYS A 5 43.69 73.96 3.60
N GLN A 6 43.16 72.85 4.14
CA GLN A 6 41.86 72.73 4.81
C GLN A 6 41.83 73.47 6.16
N PRO A 7 40.65 73.54 6.81
CA PRO A 7 40.59 73.10 8.21
C PRO A 7 39.41 72.17 8.56
N HIS A 8 39.63 71.30 9.55
CA HIS A 8 38.59 70.57 10.27
C HIS A 8 38.11 71.36 11.50
N SER A 9 36.90 71.08 12.00
CA SER A 9 36.57 71.20 13.44
C SER A 9 35.43 70.23 13.80
N ARG A 10 35.69 69.18 14.60
CA ARG A 10 35.31 69.01 16.02
C ARG A 10 33.79 68.89 16.26
N SER A 11 33.19 67.79 16.73
CA SER A 11 33.48 66.83 17.84
C SER A 11 32.82 67.21 19.18
N LEU A 12 32.57 66.21 20.05
CA LEU A 12 31.88 66.22 21.36
C LEU A 12 30.32 66.22 21.27
N ALA A 13 29.55 65.52 22.12
CA ALA A 13 29.86 64.42 23.07
C ALA A 13 28.59 63.58 23.46
N ARG A 14 28.81 62.45 24.15
CA ARG A 14 27.85 61.54 24.85
C ARG A 14 27.06 62.24 25.99
N PRO A 15 25.99 61.67 26.63
CA PRO A 15 25.69 60.23 26.92
C PRO A 15 24.18 59.85 26.64
N LEU A 16 23.42 58.91 27.26
CA LEU A 16 23.55 57.95 28.39
C LEU A 16 22.48 56.80 28.34
N ARG A 17 22.87 55.53 28.63
CA ARG A 17 22.14 54.34 29.21
C ARG A 17 20.76 53.84 28.66
N ILE A 18 20.61 52.54 28.31
CA ILE A 18 20.00 51.38 29.10
C ILE A 18 18.51 51.62 29.46
N THR A 19 17.49 50.78 29.17
CA THR A 19 17.25 49.29 29.20
C THR A 19 16.66 48.75 27.87
N ALA A 20 16.86 47.50 27.40
CA ALA A 20 16.62 46.14 27.92
C ALA A 20 15.17 45.58 27.76
N ALA A 21 14.96 44.66 26.81
CA ALA A 21 13.88 43.63 26.76
C ALA A 21 14.20 42.56 25.69
N CYS A 22 13.62 41.35 25.81
CA CYS A 22 13.86 40.22 24.90
C CYS A 22 13.01 40.25 23.62
N GLY A 23 13.51 39.63 22.54
CA GLY A 23 12.79 39.51 21.26
C GLY A 23 13.38 38.42 20.34
N LEU A 24 13.37 37.15 20.78
CA LEU A 24 13.73 36.02 19.92
C LEU A 24 12.70 35.87 18.79
N LEU A 25 13.11 36.08 17.52
CA LEU A 25 12.37 35.58 16.36
C LEU A 25 13.21 35.42 15.07
N ALA A 26 14.53 35.26 15.19
CA ALA A 26 15.44 35.07 14.08
C ALA A 26 15.77 33.59 13.82
N LEU A 27 14.77 32.74 13.52
CA LEU A 27 14.94 31.33 13.13
C LEU A 27 13.65 30.68 12.55
N LEU A 28 13.19 31.15 11.38
CA LEU A 28 12.01 30.58 10.67
C LEU A 28 12.25 30.26 9.17
N ALA A 29 13.51 30.11 8.75
CA ALA A 29 13.89 29.96 7.34
C ALA A 29 14.20 28.51 6.90
N LEU A 30 13.83 27.48 7.67
CA LEU A 30 14.38 26.12 7.51
C LEU A 30 13.37 24.95 7.56
N THR A 31 12.06 25.21 7.56
CA THR A 31 11.02 24.14 7.70
C THR A 31 10.09 23.96 6.49
N ALA A 32 10.41 24.59 5.35
CA ALA A 32 9.61 24.53 4.11
C ALA A 32 9.68 23.17 3.35
N CYS A 33 10.37 22.16 3.89
CA CYS A 33 10.57 20.85 3.25
C CYS A 33 9.72 19.71 3.84
N GLN A 34 8.69 20.02 4.63
CA GLN A 34 7.64 19.03 4.95
C GLN A 34 6.69 18.87 3.76
N ALA A 35 7.21 18.28 2.68
CA ALA A 35 6.45 17.88 1.51
C ALA A 35 5.49 16.75 1.91
N GLN A 36 4.29 17.14 2.35
CA GLN A 36 3.31 16.25 2.94
C GLN A 36 2.81 15.22 1.92
N GLN A 37 3.46 14.06 1.91
CA GLN A 37 3.11 12.88 1.11
C GLN A 37 1.77 12.31 1.58
N ARG A 38 0.67 12.97 1.22
CA ARG A 38 -0.63 12.31 1.11
C ARG A 38 -0.44 11.12 0.16
N PRO A 39 -0.84 9.90 0.54
CA PRO A 39 -0.98 8.81 -0.41
C PRO A 39 -2.03 9.23 -1.44
N SER A 40 -1.58 9.75 -2.57
CA SER A 40 -2.45 9.95 -3.73
C SER A 40 -2.87 8.56 -4.16
N ALA A 41 -4.17 8.26 -4.12
CA ALA A 41 -4.68 7.02 -4.65
C ALA A 41 -4.17 6.87 -6.10
N PRO A 42 -3.59 5.72 -6.48
CA PRO A 42 -3.08 5.53 -7.83
C PRO A 42 -4.22 5.76 -8.84
N PRO A 43 -3.96 6.41 -9.98
CA PRO A 43 -5.01 6.72 -10.95
C PRO A 43 -5.66 5.42 -11.44
N LEU A 44 -6.95 5.48 -11.79
CA LEU A 44 -7.77 4.29 -12.13
C LEU A 44 -7.22 3.42 -13.28
N ASN A 45 -6.31 3.98 -14.08
CA ASN A 45 -5.64 3.34 -15.21
C ASN A 45 -4.13 3.08 -14.98
N SER A 46 -3.65 3.22 -13.74
CA SER A 46 -2.31 2.76 -13.38
C SER A 46 -2.22 1.25 -13.61
N ILE A 47 -1.19 0.79 -14.33
CA ILE A 47 -0.85 -0.64 -14.39
C ILE A 47 -0.33 -1.02 -13.00
N SER A 48 -1.25 -1.42 -12.13
CA SER A 48 -0.90 -1.82 -10.77
C SER A 48 0.02 -3.03 -10.84
N ALA A 49 1.20 -2.91 -10.22
CA ALA A 49 2.21 -3.98 -10.17
C ALA A 49 1.83 -5.08 -9.16
N ASP A 50 0.55 -5.45 -9.13
CA ASP A 50 0.01 -6.50 -8.28
C ASP A 50 0.51 -7.87 -8.75
N ARG A 51 1.10 -8.59 -7.82
CA ARG A 51 1.63 -9.94 -7.98
C ARG A 51 0.54 -10.92 -7.59
N THR A 52 0.44 -12.06 -8.27
CA THR A 52 -0.36 -13.19 -7.80
C THR A 52 0.27 -13.74 -6.52
N VAL A 53 -0.46 -13.69 -5.41
CA VAL A 53 -0.07 -14.31 -4.12
C VAL A 53 -0.46 -15.79 -4.11
N GLY A 54 -1.60 -16.13 -4.71
CA GLY A 54 -2.06 -17.51 -4.92
C GLY A 54 -3.57 -17.60 -5.14
N ASP A 55 -4.05 -18.80 -5.44
CA ASP A 55 -5.47 -19.11 -5.58
C ASP A 55 -6.05 -19.71 -4.30
N ILE A 56 -7.30 -19.34 -4.00
CA ILE A 56 -8.03 -19.68 -2.78
C ILE A 56 -9.44 -20.12 -3.14
N MET A 57 -9.89 -21.21 -2.52
CA MET A 57 -11.25 -21.72 -2.55
C MET A 57 -12.06 -21.09 -1.41
N VAL A 58 -13.04 -20.25 -1.74
CA VAL A 58 -13.81 -19.43 -0.80
C VAL A 58 -15.28 -19.83 -0.78
N ARG A 59 -15.86 -20.02 0.42
CA ARG A 59 -17.30 -20.18 0.63
C ARG A 59 -17.85 -18.96 1.37
N PHE A 60 -18.94 -18.40 0.85
CA PHE A 60 -19.68 -17.35 1.55
C PHE A 60 -20.79 -17.95 2.41
N SER A 61 -20.96 -17.45 3.63
CA SER A 61 -22.08 -17.83 4.49
C SER A 61 -23.40 -17.21 4.00
N ALA A 62 -24.53 -17.72 4.47
CA ALA A 62 -25.86 -17.35 3.98
C ALA A 62 -26.15 -15.82 3.98
N PRO A 63 -26.94 -15.29 3.02
CA PRO A 63 -27.55 -15.98 1.88
C PRO A 63 -26.51 -16.47 0.84
N PRO A 64 -26.78 -17.57 0.10
CA PRO A 64 -25.85 -18.09 -0.90
C PRO A 64 -25.52 -17.07 -1.99
N VAL A 65 -24.25 -17.00 -2.39
CA VAL A 65 -23.78 -16.15 -3.49
C VAL A 65 -23.69 -16.99 -4.76
N THR A 66 -24.49 -16.63 -5.77
CA THR A 66 -24.72 -17.42 -7.00
C THR A 66 -24.24 -16.74 -8.28
N VAL A 67 -23.89 -15.45 -8.23
CA VAL A 67 -23.40 -14.64 -9.36
C VAL A 67 -22.06 -13.99 -9.02
N SER A 68 -21.19 -13.84 -10.02
CA SER A 68 -19.81 -13.36 -9.84
C SER A 68 -19.77 -11.93 -9.30
N GLU A 69 -20.69 -11.09 -9.77
CA GLU A 69 -20.78 -9.66 -9.48
C GLU A 69 -21.12 -9.36 -8.01
N ASP A 70 -21.76 -10.31 -7.30
CA ASP A 70 -22.00 -10.22 -5.86
C ASP A 70 -20.81 -10.80 -5.07
N ALA A 71 -20.13 -11.83 -5.58
CA ALA A 71 -18.91 -12.38 -4.99
C ALA A 71 -17.76 -11.35 -5.03
N ASP A 72 -17.52 -10.72 -6.19
CA ASP A 72 -16.55 -9.62 -6.34
C ASP A 72 -16.93 -8.42 -5.46
N ARG A 73 -18.21 -8.07 -5.33
CA ARG A 73 -18.65 -6.95 -4.47
C ARG A 73 -18.40 -7.22 -2.99
N LEU A 74 -18.63 -8.45 -2.52
CA LEU A 74 -18.32 -8.86 -1.15
C LEU A 74 -16.81 -8.82 -0.91
N LEU A 75 -16.02 -9.39 -1.82
CA LEU A 75 -14.56 -9.43 -1.73
C LEU A 75 -13.89 -8.05 -1.86
N ALA A 76 -14.45 -7.15 -2.67
CA ALA A 76 -13.97 -5.77 -2.81
C ALA A 76 -14.26 -4.88 -1.59
N SER A 77 -15.13 -5.31 -0.67
CA SER A 77 -15.34 -4.63 0.62
C SER A 77 -14.27 -4.96 1.66
N ILE A 78 -13.40 -5.93 1.39
CA ILE A 78 -12.32 -6.37 2.28
C ILE A 78 -11.15 -5.38 2.18
N ALA A 79 -10.99 -4.54 3.20
CA ALA A 79 -9.88 -3.61 3.28
C ALA A 79 -8.56 -4.32 3.67
N GLY A 80 -7.49 -4.11 2.90
CA GLY A 80 -6.16 -4.63 3.21
C GLY A 80 -5.13 -4.39 2.10
N PRO A 81 -3.86 -4.81 2.32
CA PRO A 81 -2.82 -4.77 1.29
C PRO A 81 -2.94 -5.90 0.25
N ILE A 82 -3.82 -6.88 0.49
CA ILE A 82 -4.12 -7.99 -0.41
C ILE A 82 -5.54 -7.75 -0.95
N ARG A 83 -5.68 -7.81 -2.28
CA ARG A 83 -6.95 -7.70 -3.00
C ARG A 83 -7.36 -9.08 -3.50
N PHE A 84 -8.67 -9.29 -3.66
CA PHE A 84 -9.25 -10.58 -4.01
C PHE A 84 -10.07 -10.44 -5.29
N VAL A 85 -9.80 -11.30 -6.28
CA VAL A 85 -10.45 -11.26 -7.61
C VAL A 85 -11.11 -12.61 -7.89
N VAL A 86 -12.40 -12.62 -8.22
CA VAL A 86 -13.10 -13.87 -8.58
C VAL A 86 -12.61 -14.38 -9.93
N LYS A 87 -12.26 -15.67 -10.00
CA LYS A 87 -11.96 -16.39 -11.25
C LYS A 87 -13.18 -17.09 -11.84
N ARG A 88 -13.93 -17.82 -10.99
CA ARG A 88 -15.12 -18.60 -11.38
C ARG A 88 -15.88 -19.16 -10.18
N PRO A 89 -17.18 -19.45 -10.31
CA PRO A 89 -17.86 -20.37 -9.39
C PRO A 89 -17.28 -21.79 -9.54
N MET A 90 -17.39 -22.56 -8.45
CA MET A 90 -17.05 -23.97 -8.35
C MET A 90 -18.26 -24.75 -7.80
N SER A 91 -18.23 -26.08 -7.87
CA SER A 91 -19.33 -26.92 -7.39
C SER A 91 -19.56 -26.75 -5.88
N GLY A 92 -20.82 -26.93 -5.45
CA GLY A 92 -21.20 -26.89 -4.03
C GLY A 92 -21.15 -25.50 -3.38
N GLY A 93 -21.22 -24.41 -4.15
CA GLY A 93 -21.28 -23.03 -3.61
C GLY A 93 -19.93 -22.48 -3.14
N VAL A 94 -18.83 -22.97 -3.70
CA VAL A 94 -17.48 -22.45 -3.49
C VAL A 94 -17.09 -21.59 -4.70
N TRP A 95 -16.21 -20.62 -4.51
CA TRP A 95 -15.68 -19.74 -5.54
C TRP A 95 -14.16 -19.86 -5.59
N LEU A 96 -13.59 -19.91 -6.79
CA LEU A 96 -12.15 -19.79 -6.98
C LEU A 96 -11.79 -18.30 -7.05
N VAL A 97 -10.89 -17.87 -6.17
CA VAL A 97 -10.52 -16.47 -5.96
C VAL A 97 -9.00 -16.35 -6.00
N THR A 98 -8.46 -15.38 -6.74
CA THR A 98 -7.02 -15.07 -6.70
C THR A 98 -6.75 -13.95 -5.71
N ALA A 99 -5.84 -14.18 -4.78
CA ALA A 99 -5.25 -13.15 -3.95
C ALA A 99 -4.12 -12.45 -4.74
N ILE A 100 -4.15 -11.11 -4.80
CA ILE A 100 -3.15 -10.29 -5.47
C ILE A 100 -2.65 -9.16 -4.55
N SER A 101 -1.38 -8.75 -4.69
CA SER A 101 -0.83 -7.61 -3.95
C SER A 101 0.38 -6.97 -4.63
N ALA A 102 0.49 -5.66 -4.55
CA ALA A 102 1.69 -4.92 -4.97
C ALA A 102 2.91 -5.19 -4.05
N SER A 103 2.69 -5.65 -2.81
CA SER A 103 3.78 -5.97 -1.88
C SER A 103 4.59 -7.20 -2.34
N ALA A 104 5.88 -7.21 -2.07
CA ALA A 104 6.73 -8.40 -2.29
C ALA A 104 6.52 -9.46 -1.20
N ASP A 105 6.18 -9.01 0.02
CA ASP A 105 6.15 -9.81 1.24
C ASP A 105 4.73 -10.30 1.60
N ALA A 106 3.78 -10.15 0.66
CA ALA A 106 2.42 -10.64 0.81
C ALA A 106 2.38 -12.17 0.68
N THR A 107 1.88 -12.86 1.70
CA THR A 107 1.84 -14.34 1.72
C THR A 107 0.43 -14.89 1.58
N ILE A 108 0.33 -16.14 1.12
CA ILE A 108 -0.96 -16.85 1.04
C ILE A 108 -1.59 -17.03 2.43
N ASP A 109 -0.79 -17.19 3.49
CA ASP A 109 -1.28 -17.31 4.86
C ASP A 109 -1.88 -16.00 5.37
N GLN A 110 -1.31 -14.84 5.01
CA GLN A 110 -1.92 -13.53 5.28
C GLN A 110 -3.26 -13.40 4.53
N ALA A 111 -3.32 -13.78 3.26
CA ALA A 111 -4.55 -13.75 2.47
C ALA A 111 -5.67 -14.62 3.08
N LEU A 112 -5.31 -15.84 3.51
CA LEU A 112 -6.21 -16.77 4.20
C LEU A 112 -6.65 -16.22 5.57
N ALA A 113 -5.76 -15.61 6.34
CA ALA A 113 -6.09 -15.00 7.63
C ALA A 113 -7.05 -13.82 7.47
N THR A 114 -6.82 -12.94 6.48
CA THR A 114 -7.75 -11.85 6.13
C THR A 114 -9.13 -12.38 5.76
N LEU A 115 -9.22 -13.37 4.85
CA LEU A 115 -10.52 -13.95 4.46
C LEU A 115 -11.24 -14.61 5.65
N ARG A 116 -10.55 -15.46 6.43
CA ARG A 116 -11.14 -16.14 7.60
C ARG A 116 -11.56 -15.18 8.72
N GLY A 117 -10.96 -13.99 8.80
CA GLY A 117 -11.37 -12.91 9.70
C GLY A 117 -12.48 -12.00 9.15
N THR A 118 -12.91 -12.18 7.89
CA THR A 118 -13.90 -11.31 7.23
C THR A 118 -15.33 -11.83 7.46
N PRO A 119 -16.28 -10.98 7.91
CA PRO A 119 -17.71 -11.33 7.94
C PRO A 119 -18.22 -11.83 6.58
N ARG A 120 -19.21 -12.73 6.60
CA ARG A 120 -19.75 -13.44 5.41
C ARG A 120 -18.80 -14.45 4.74
N ILE A 121 -17.55 -14.61 5.17
CA ILE A 121 -16.74 -15.79 4.79
C ILE A 121 -17.05 -16.94 5.75
N GLU A 122 -17.35 -18.11 5.21
CA GLU A 122 -17.59 -19.36 5.95
C GLU A 122 -16.35 -20.28 5.90
N LEU A 123 -15.68 -20.33 4.75
CA LEU A 123 -14.47 -21.11 4.52
C LEU A 123 -13.54 -20.36 3.56
N ALA A 124 -12.24 -20.41 3.83
CA ALA A 124 -11.21 -20.05 2.86
C ALA A 124 -10.03 -21.01 3.03
N GLU A 125 -9.71 -21.75 1.96
CA GLU A 125 -8.60 -22.71 1.88
C GLU A 125 -7.77 -22.47 0.61
N PRO A 126 -6.45 -22.64 0.62
CA PRO A 126 -5.63 -22.47 -0.58
C PRO A 126 -5.94 -23.57 -1.60
N ASP A 127 -5.91 -23.24 -2.90
CA ASP A 127 -6.01 -24.24 -3.96
C ASP A 127 -4.71 -25.07 -4.01
N ARG A 128 -4.77 -26.35 -3.65
CA ARG A 128 -3.59 -27.21 -3.47
C ARG A 128 -3.44 -28.17 -4.65
N VAL A 129 -2.32 -28.05 -5.37
CA VAL A 129 -1.93 -29.02 -6.41
C VAL A 129 -1.63 -30.38 -5.76
N LEU A 130 -2.59 -31.30 -5.83
CA LEU A 130 -2.43 -32.69 -5.39
C LEU A 130 -1.57 -33.46 -6.41
N LYS A 131 -0.47 -34.05 -5.96
CA LYS A 131 0.36 -34.96 -6.76
C LYS A 131 -0.12 -36.41 -6.58
N PRO A 132 -0.29 -37.20 -7.65
CA PRO A 132 -0.61 -38.62 -7.52
C PRO A 132 0.47 -39.38 -6.74
N ASN A 133 0.07 -40.20 -5.76
CA ASN A 133 0.97 -41.05 -4.97
C ASN A 133 1.42 -42.33 -5.71
N ARG A 134 1.49 -42.27 -7.05
CA ARG A 134 1.98 -43.36 -7.90
C ARG A 134 2.61 -42.78 -9.16
N THR A 135 3.68 -43.40 -9.64
CA THR A 135 4.22 -43.15 -10.97
C THR A 135 3.14 -43.39 -12.02
N GLN A 136 3.12 -42.56 -13.08
CA GLN A 136 2.22 -42.79 -14.22
C GLN A 136 2.53 -44.17 -14.84
N PRO A 137 1.52 -45.03 -15.07
CA PRO A 137 1.76 -46.31 -15.74
C PRO A 137 2.23 -46.07 -17.16
N VAL A 138 3.49 -46.40 -17.45
CA VAL A 138 4.01 -46.41 -18.82
C VAL A 138 3.41 -47.61 -19.54
N GLY A 139 2.65 -47.36 -20.59
CA GLY A 139 1.95 -48.37 -21.37
C GLY A 139 1.98 -48.03 -22.85
N ARG A 140 1.63 -48.98 -23.72
CA ARG A 140 1.69 -48.77 -25.18
C ARG A 140 0.87 -47.55 -25.63
N ASP A 141 -0.25 -47.30 -24.97
CA ASP A 141 -1.18 -46.22 -25.28
C ASP A 141 -1.01 -44.99 -24.34
N MET A 142 0.00 -45.01 -23.47
CA MET A 142 0.53 -43.86 -22.69
C MET A 142 2.06 -43.97 -22.59
N PRO A 143 2.81 -43.49 -23.61
CA PRO A 143 4.26 -43.35 -23.50
C PRO A 143 4.63 -42.33 -22.41
N ALA A 144 5.90 -42.36 -21.98
CA ALA A 144 6.42 -41.33 -21.09
C ALA A 144 6.54 -39.97 -21.82
N SER A 145 6.22 -38.89 -21.10
CA SER A 145 6.34 -37.49 -21.54
C SER A 145 7.72 -36.90 -21.23
#